data_AF-D4B445-F1
#
_entry.id   AF-D4B445-F1
#
_cell.length_a   1.000
_cell.length_b   1.000
_cell.length_c   1.000
_cell.angle_alpha   90.00
_cell.angle_beta   90.00
_cell.angle_gamma   90.00
#
_symmetry.space_group_name_H-M   'P 1'
#
loop_
_entity.id
_entity.type
_entity.pdbx_description
1 polymer ?
#
loop_
_entity_poly.entity_id
_entity_poly.type
_entity_poly.pdbx_seq_one_letter_code
_entity_poly.pdbx_strand_id
1 'polypeptide(L)'
;MPTALYVLIEDVVAVDGGGGQVYRRAIRDRYLSSPYFRQMLFEMNCFWGGGSVVFAAVITALVFTTPRDVAYTADLRKEKAAWGKYSLHGIPYTDDITCPTPQTRFISVSGRLMSSLPFQKPVKPDRIDDNNVASGYDSETV
;
A
#
# COMPACT_ATOMS: atom_id res chain seq x y z
N MET A 1 -27.38 -15.51 19.33
CA MET A 1 -26.65 -16.59 18.63
C MET A 1 -25.19 -16.18 18.52
N PRO A 2 -24.22 -17.12 18.54
CA PRO A 2 -22.81 -16.80 18.28
C PRO A 2 -22.67 -16.14 16.91
N THR A 3 -21.90 -15.06 16.81
CA THR A 3 -21.61 -14.40 15.53
C THR A 3 -20.53 -15.17 14.78
N ALA A 4 -20.46 -15.02 13.45
CA ALA A 4 -19.42 -15.66 12.64
C ALA A 4 -18.01 -15.33 13.16
N LEU A 5 -17.81 -14.08 13.60
CA LEU A 5 -16.57 -13.62 14.21
C LEU A 5 -16.16 -14.41 15.48
N TYR A 6 -17.12 -14.79 16.33
CA TYR A 6 -16.82 -15.59 17.53
C TYR A 6 -16.22 -16.94 17.15
N VAL A 7 -16.82 -17.62 16.17
CA VAL A 7 -16.37 -18.93 15.70
C VAL A 7 -15.01 -18.83 15.01
N LEU A 8 -14.78 -17.77 14.23
CA LEU A 8 -13.52 -17.55 13.52
C LEU A 8 -12.37 -17.32 14.50
N ILE A 9 -12.56 -16.49 15.53
CA ILE A 9 -11.55 -16.26 16.58
C ILE A 9 -11.31 -17.56 17.37
N GLU A 10 -12.38 -18.28 17.73
CA GLU A 10 -12.27 -19.55 18.44
C GLU A 10 -11.42 -20.56 17.65
N ASP A 11 -11.67 -20.70 16.34
CA ASP A 11 -10.99 -21.70 15.51
C ASP A 11 -9.54 -21.31 15.21
N VAL A 12 -9.29 -20.08 14.75
CA VAL A 12 -7.93 -19.60 14.44
C VAL A 12 -7.04 -19.65 15.69
N VAL A 13 -7.50 -19.18 16.84
CA VAL A 13 -6.65 -19.16 18.04
C VAL A 13 -6.52 -20.56 18.66
N ALA A 14 -7.54 -21.41 18.55
CA ALA A 14 -7.44 -22.78 19.05
C ALA A 14 -6.54 -23.67 18.17
N VAL A 15 -6.59 -23.51 16.84
CA VAL A 15 -5.85 -24.33 15.87
C VAL A 15 -4.50 -23.69 15.58
N ASP A 16 -4.47 -22.49 14.98
CA ASP A 16 -3.23 -21.83 14.56
C ASP A 16 -2.48 -21.21 15.73
N GLY A 17 -3.22 -20.72 16.73
CA GLY A 17 -2.64 -20.18 17.98
C GLY A 17 -2.24 -21.26 19.00
N GLY A 18 -2.50 -22.55 18.73
CA GLY A 18 -2.17 -23.66 19.63
C GLY A 18 -2.97 -23.67 20.94
N GLY A 19 -4.02 -22.85 21.08
CA GLY A 19 -4.80 -22.72 22.32
C GLY A 19 -5.68 -23.93 22.66
N GLY A 20 -6.02 -24.75 21.67
CA GLY A 20 -6.77 -26.00 21.82
C GLY A 20 -8.08 -25.87 22.62
N GLN A 21 -8.48 -26.96 23.27
CA GLN A 21 -9.75 -27.04 24.02
C GLN A 21 -9.80 -26.12 25.25
N VAL A 22 -8.65 -25.81 25.83
CA VAL A 22 -8.57 -24.91 27.00
C VAL A 22 -8.99 -23.50 26.60
N TYR A 23 -8.50 -23.00 25.47
CA TYR A 23 -8.90 -21.70 24.93
C TYR A 23 -10.39 -21.67 24.58
N ARG A 24 -10.91 -22.72 23.92
CA ARG A 24 -12.33 -22.81 23.53
C ARG A 24 -13.26 -22.72 24.74
N ARG A 25 -12.90 -23.33 25.86
CA ARG A 25 -13.67 -23.22 27.12
C ARG A 25 -13.56 -21.82 27.72
N ALA A 26 -12.35 -21.26 27.79
CA ALA A 26 -12.13 -19.94 28.37
C ALA A 26 -12.86 -18.81 27.60
N ILE A 27 -12.81 -18.81 26.26
CA ILE A 27 -13.51 -17.80 25.45
C ILE A 27 -15.03 -17.97 25.54
N ARG A 28 -15.52 -19.21 25.63
CA ARG A 28 -16.95 -19.50 25.87
C ARG A 28 -17.40 -18.98 27.22
N ASP A 29 -16.64 -19.20 28.28
CA ASP A 29 -16.98 -18.74 29.63
C ASP A 29 -16.97 -17.21 29.70
N ARG A 30 -16.04 -16.54 29.00
CA ARG A 30 -16.03 -15.08 28.83
C ARG A 30 -17.25 -14.58 28.04
N TYR A 31 -17.59 -15.27 26.95
CA TYR A 31 -18.77 -14.95 26.15
C TYR A 31 -20.05 -15.10 26.97
N LEU A 32 -20.15 -16.14 27.78
CA LEU A 32 -21.32 -16.38 28.60
C LEU A 32 -21.44 -15.39 29.77
N SER A 33 -20.33 -15.00 30.38
CA SER A 33 -20.31 -14.12 31.57
C SER A 33 -20.54 -12.63 31.28
N SER A 34 -20.16 -12.11 30.11
CA SER A 34 -20.23 -10.66 29.83
C SER A 34 -21.14 -10.32 28.64
N PRO A 35 -22.26 -9.60 28.85
CA PRO A 35 -23.10 -9.14 27.74
C PRO A 35 -22.40 -8.11 26.85
N TYR A 36 -21.54 -7.25 27.43
CA TYR A 36 -20.76 -6.27 26.68
C TYR A 36 -19.80 -6.92 25.67
N PHE A 37 -19.18 -8.03 26.06
CA PHE A 37 -18.30 -8.78 25.14
C PHE A 37 -19.07 -9.32 23.93
N ARG A 38 -20.31 -9.76 24.12
CA ARG A 38 -21.17 -10.22 23.01
C ARG A 38 -21.54 -9.07 22.08
N GLN A 39 -21.87 -7.91 22.65
CA GLN A 39 -22.21 -6.73 21.87
C GLN A 39 -21.01 -6.22 21.05
N MET A 40 -19.82 -6.16 21.66
CA MET A 40 -18.59 -5.81 20.97
C MET A 40 -18.32 -6.72 19.76
N LEU A 41 -18.48 -8.05 19.94
CA LEU A 41 -18.31 -9.00 18.84
C LEU A 41 -19.38 -8.84 17.74
N PHE A 42 -20.59 -8.45 18.10
CA PHE A 42 -21.65 -8.17 17.14
C PHE A 42 -21.40 -6.90 16.35
N GLU A 43 -21.04 -5.80 17.01
CA GLU A 43 -20.71 -4.53 16.38
C GLU A 43 -19.53 -4.68 15.42
N MET A 44 -18.47 -5.38 15.84
CA MET A 44 -17.31 -5.65 14.99
C MET A 44 -17.69 -6.53 13.78
N ASN A 45 -18.53 -7.54 13.98
CA ASN A 45 -19.02 -8.38 12.89
C ASN A 45 -19.88 -7.56 11.88
N CYS A 46 -20.74 -6.67 12.36
CA CYS A 46 -21.56 -5.80 11.52
C CYS A 46 -20.72 -4.74 10.79
N PHE A 47 -19.72 -4.17 11.46
CA PHE A 47 -18.83 -3.18 10.86
C PHE A 47 -18.02 -3.79 9.70
N TRP A 48 -17.35 -4.91 9.94
CA TRP A 48 -16.51 -5.54 8.90
C TRP A 48 -17.33 -6.34 7.88
N GLY A 49 -18.26 -7.18 8.34
CA GLY A 49 -19.13 -7.98 7.48
C GLY A 49 -20.11 -7.11 6.70
N GLY A 50 -20.86 -6.25 7.39
CA GLY A 50 -21.79 -5.33 6.75
C GLY A 50 -21.08 -4.30 5.86
N GLY A 51 -19.98 -3.71 6.33
CA GLY A 51 -19.18 -2.77 5.54
C GLY A 51 -18.64 -3.38 4.26
N SER A 52 -18.13 -4.62 4.30
CA SER A 52 -17.64 -5.31 3.11
C SER A 52 -18.76 -5.63 2.11
N VAL A 53 -19.95 -6.03 2.58
CA VAL A 53 -21.11 -6.28 1.71
C VAL A 53 -21.59 -4.99 1.04
N VAL A 54 -21.68 -3.88 1.79
CA VAL A 54 -22.05 -2.57 1.23
C VAL A 54 -21.03 -2.13 0.18
N PHE A 55 -19.73 -2.25 0.49
CA PHE A 55 -18.68 -1.85 -0.44
C PHE A 55 -18.65 -2.73 -1.71
N ALA A 56 -18.83 -4.04 -1.55
CA ALA A 56 -18.96 -4.97 -2.68
C ALA A 56 -20.17 -4.63 -3.55
N ALA A 57 -21.31 -4.31 -2.96
CA ALA A 57 -22.50 -3.88 -3.70
C ALA A 57 -22.27 -2.57 -4.47
N VAL A 58 -21.62 -1.58 -3.83
CA VAL A 58 -21.27 -0.31 -4.48
C VAL A 58 -20.33 -0.53 -5.66
N ILE A 59 -19.23 -1.28 -5.48
CA ILE A 59 -18.30 -1.59 -6.57
C ILE A 59 -19.01 -2.34 -7.68
N THR A 60 -19.81 -3.34 -7.34
CA THR A 60 -20.58 -4.13 -8.32
C THR A 60 -21.51 -3.23 -9.12
N ALA A 61 -22.25 -2.34 -8.45
CA ALA A 61 -23.10 -1.37 -9.13
C ALA A 61 -22.29 -0.46 -10.06
N LEU A 62 -21.13 0.05 -9.63
CA LEU A 62 -20.25 0.86 -10.49
C LEU A 62 -19.79 0.11 -11.74
N VAL A 63 -19.39 -1.16 -11.59
CA VAL A 63 -18.97 -2.00 -12.73
C VAL A 63 -20.11 -2.20 -13.72
N PHE A 64 -21.32 -2.45 -13.26
CA PHE A 64 -22.47 -2.70 -14.14
C PHE A 64 -23.12 -1.43 -14.72
N THR A 65 -22.93 -0.27 -14.07
CA THR A 65 -23.53 1.01 -14.51
C THR A 65 -22.57 1.89 -15.31
N THR A 66 -21.26 1.71 -15.17
CA THR A 66 -20.29 2.54 -15.89
C THR A 66 -20.16 2.07 -17.34
N PRO A 67 -20.44 2.94 -18.33
CA PRO A 67 -20.20 2.59 -19.73
C PRO A 67 -18.70 2.37 -19.97
N ARG A 68 -18.39 1.31 -20.71
CA ARG A 68 -17.03 0.83 -21.00
C ARG A 68 -16.11 1.96 -21.46
N ASP A 69 -16.61 2.86 -22.29
CA ASP A 69 -15.85 3.97 -22.86
C ASP A 69 -15.46 5.01 -21.81
N VAL A 70 -16.31 5.28 -20.82
CA VAL A 70 -16.02 6.23 -19.73
C VAL A 70 -15.04 5.62 -18.74
N ALA A 71 -15.16 4.31 -18.44
CA ALA A 71 -14.21 3.61 -17.58
C ALA A 71 -12.80 3.62 -18.18
N TYR A 72 -12.65 3.19 -19.44
CA TYR A 72 -11.34 3.18 -20.09
C TYR A 72 -10.78 4.58 -20.34
N THR A 73 -11.61 5.55 -20.74
CA THR A 73 -11.10 6.92 -20.97
C THR A 73 -10.68 7.62 -19.69
N ALA A 74 -11.39 7.44 -18.57
CA ALA A 74 -11.01 8.02 -17.30
C ALA A 74 -9.70 7.42 -16.76
N ASP A 75 -9.54 6.10 -16.88
CA ASP A 75 -8.36 5.38 -16.43
C ASP A 75 -7.15 5.71 -17.32
N LEU A 76 -7.29 5.56 -18.65
CA LEU A 76 -6.25 5.93 -19.61
C LEU A 76 -5.90 7.41 -19.57
N ARG A 77 -6.83 8.31 -19.18
CA ARG A 77 -6.51 9.73 -19.03
C ARG A 77 -5.65 9.99 -17.79
N LYS A 78 -5.91 9.29 -16.68
CA LYS A 78 -5.06 9.34 -15.49
C LYS A 78 -3.68 8.74 -15.78
N GLU A 79 -3.66 7.60 -16.46
CA GLU A 79 -2.41 6.95 -16.89
C GLU A 79 -1.64 7.81 -17.88
N LYS A 80 -2.27 8.37 -18.92
CA LYS A 80 -1.62 9.32 -19.85
C LYS A 80 -1.12 10.58 -19.16
N ALA A 81 -1.87 11.12 -18.19
CA ALA A 81 -1.41 12.25 -17.39
C ALA A 81 -0.23 11.87 -16.49
N ALA A 82 -0.17 10.63 -16.01
CA ALA A 82 0.99 10.10 -15.31
C ALA A 82 2.18 9.90 -16.27
N TRP A 83 1.95 9.36 -17.48
CA TRP A 83 2.98 9.20 -18.51
C TRP A 83 3.56 10.56 -18.90
N GLY A 84 2.74 11.60 -19.08
CA GLY A 84 3.23 12.96 -19.34
C GLY A 84 4.12 13.55 -18.23
N LYS A 85 4.02 13.03 -17.00
CA LYS A 85 4.85 13.46 -15.85
C LYS A 85 6.11 12.60 -15.65
N TYR A 86 6.11 11.34 -16.10
CA TYR A 86 7.17 10.35 -15.79
C TYR A 86 7.80 9.67 -17.02
N SER A 87 7.41 10.03 -18.25
CA SER A 87 7.87 9.38 -19.50
C SER A 87 9.21 9.86 -20.04
N LEU A 88 9.92 10.75 -19.36
CA LEU A 88 11.23 11.22 -19.79
C LEU A 88 12.30 10.52 -18.96
N HIS A 89 12.59 9.25 -19.26
CA HIS A 89 13.80 8.44 -19.00
C HIS A 89 13.42 6.96 -18.81
N GLY A 90 14.13 6.07 -19.51
CA GLY A 90 13.67 4.73 -19.87
C GLY A 90 13.45 3.76 -18.72
N ILE A 91 12.42 2.93 -18.91
CA ILE A 91 11.97 1.78 -18.11
C ILE A 91 11.13 2.18 -16.86
N PRO A 92 9.83 1.79 -16.82
CA PRO A 92 9.00 2.03 -15.65
C PRO A 92 9.54 1.21 -14.47
N TYR A 93 9.67 1.85 -13.30
CA TYR A 93 10.17 1.29 -12.03
C TYR A 93 11.69 1.23 -11.82
N THR A 94 12.52 1.65 -12.77
CA THR A 94 13.94 1.86 -12.53
C THR A 94 14.28 3.32 -12.77
N ASP A 95 14.67 4.05 -11.72
CA ASP A 95 15.35 5.34 -11.91
C ASP A 95 16.62 5.07 -12.73
N ASP A 96 16.78 5.73 -13.88
CA ASP A 96 18.05 5.76 -14.60
C ASP A 96 19.16 6.17 -13.61
N ILE A 97 20.25 5.39 -13.56
CA ILE A 97 21.34 5.64 -12.59
C ILE A 97 22.00 7.01 -12.84
N THR A 98 21.86 7.52 -14.05
CA THR A 98 22.36 8.81 -14.51
C THR A 98 21.38 9.96 -14.26
N CYS A 99 20.12 9.68 -13.88
CA CYS A 99 19.13 10.70 -13.59
C CYS A 99 19.54 11.49 -12.32
N PRO A 100 19.61 12.83 -12.38
CA PRO A 100 20.11 13.66 -11.29
C PRO A 100 19.21 13.67 -10.04
N THR A 101 17.94 13.24 -10.16
CA THR A 101 16.99 13.23 -9.03
C THR A 101 16.43 11.82 -8.80
N PRO A 102 17.02 11.03 -7.88
CA PRO A 102 16.52 9.69 -7.58
C PRO A 102 15.32 9.74 -6.63
N GLN A 103 14.13 9.37 -7.10
CA GLN A 103 12.92 9.28 -6.26
C GLN A 103 12.77 7.91 -5.60
N THR A 104 13.34 6.85 -6.16
CA THR A 104 13.17 5.48 -5.66
C THR A 104 14.45 4.85 -5.08
N ARG A 105 15.61 5.53 -5.14
CA ARG A 105 16.84 5.00 -4.53
C ARG A 105 16.79 5.04 -3.00
N PHE A 106 17.18 3.93 -2.38
CA PHE A 106 17.35 3.80 -0.92
C PHE A 106 18.28 4.89 -0.32
N ILE A 107 19.22 5.38 -1.14
CA ILE A 107 20.13 6.49 -0.81
C ILE A 107 19.39 7.83 -0.62
N SER A 108 18.33 8.09 -1.39
CA SER A 108 17.50 9.30 -1.29
C SER A 108 16.68 9.30 0.02
N VAL A 109 16.12 8.14 0.37
CA VAL A 109 15.41 7.94 1.65
C VAL A 109 16.39 8.02 2.82
N SER A 110 17.56 7.39 2.72
CA SER A 110 18.61 7.46 3.75
C SER A 110 19.13 8.88 3.95
N GLY A 111 19.33 9.64 2.88
CA GLY A 111 19.75 11.05 2.94
C GLY A 111 18.69 11.93 3.61
N ARG A 112 17.41 11.76 3.27
CA ARG A 112 16.31 12.52 3.90
C ARG A 112 16.14 12.14 5.36
N LEU A 113 16.25 10.85 5.70
CA LEU A 113 16.22 10.36 7.08
C LEU A 113 17.40 10.93 7.88
N MET A 114 18.63 10.86 7.35
CA MET A 114 19.83 11.37 8.01
C MET A 114 19.84 12.91 8.12
N SER A 115 19.23 13.63 7.17
CA SER A 115 19.05 15.08 7.26
C SER A 115 17.98 15.53 8.27
N SER A 116 17.08 14.62 8.67
CA SER A 116 16.07 14.89 9.71
C SER A 116 16.64 14.73 11.13
N LEU A 117 17.88 14.23 11.26
CA LEU A 117 18.57 14.15 12.54
C LEU A 117 19.20 15.51 12.87
N PRO A 118 18.99 16.05 14.08
CA PRO A 118 19.28 17.45 14.43
C PRO A 118 20.77 17.83 14.46
N PHE A 119 21.67 16.88 14.17
CA PHE A 119 23.13 17.08 14.28
C PHE A 119 23.87 16.96 12.93
N GLN A 120 23.16 16.76 11.82
CA GLN A 120 23.79 16.63 10.50
C GLN A 120 23.56 17.88 9.65
N LYS A 121 24.65 18.52 9.22
CA LYS A 121 24.60 19.65 8.29
C LYS A 121 24.18 19.13 6.90
N PRO A 122 23.33 19.85 6.15
CA PRO A 122 22.94 19.45 4.80
C PRO A 122 24.18 19.39 3.90
N VAL A 123 24.33 18.29 3.15
CA VAL A 123 25.35 18.18 2.11
C VAL A 123 24.97 19.13 0.98
N LYS A 124 25.87 20.06 0.62
CA LYS A 124 25.68 20.96 -0.51
C LYS A 124 25.80 20.14 -1.79
N PRO A 125 24.85 20.24 -2.75
CA PRO A 125 25.00 19.53 -4.01
C PRO A 125 26.23 20.08 -4.75
N ASP A 126 27.11 19.20 -5.21
CA ASP A 126 28.22 19.57 -6.07
C ASP A 126 27.65 20.20 -7.35
N ARG A 127 28.15 21.38 -7.71
CA ARG A 127 27.84 22.00 -9.00
C ARG A 127 28.46 21.10 -10.07
N ILE A 128 27.62 20.46 -10.88
CA ILE A 128 28.09 19.68 -12.03
C ILE A 128 28.60 20.69 -13.05
N ASP A 129 29.90 20.63 -13.33
CA ASP A 129 30.52 21.37 -14.42
C ASP A 129 30.17 20.66 -15.73
N ASP A 130 29.21 21.24 -16.44
CA ASP A 130 28.60 20.84 -17.70
C ASP A 130 29.59 20.75 -18.89
N ASN A 131 30.86 21.14 -18.68
CA ASN A 131 31.87 21.21 -19.73
C ASN A 131 32.53 19.87 -20.11
N ASN A 132 32.34 18.80 -19.34
CA ASN A 132 32.98 17.49 -19.61
C ASN A 132 32.08 16.43 -20.24
N VAL A 133 30.77 16.69 -20.43
CA VAL A 133 29.85 15.71 -21.03
C VAL A 133 29.96 15.67 -22.55
N ALA A 134 30.47 16.74 -23.19
CA ALA A 134 30.61 16.81 -24.64
C ALA A 134 31.80 16.01 -25.19
N SER A 135 32.78 15.62 -24.36
CA SER A 135 34.02 14.99 -24.85
C SER A 135 33.93 13.46 -25.06
N GLY A 136 32.80 12.82 -24.73
CA GLY A 136 32.70 11.35 -24.68
C GLY A 136 31.99 10.68 -25.87
N TYR A 137 31.46 11.44 -26.83
CA TYR A 137 30.61 10.89 -27.90
C TYR A 137 31.27 10.76 -29.29
N ASP A 138 32.54 11.14 -29.44
CA ASP A 138 33.20 11.20 -30.76
C ASP A 138 34.22 10.07 -31.02
N SER A 139 34.18 8.97 -30.27
CA SER A 139 35.05 7.82 -30.53
C SER A 139 34.32 6.50 -30.32
N GLU A 140 33.51 6.10 -31.29
CA GLU A 140 33.27 4.70 -31.69
C GLU A 140 32.16 4.64 -32.75
N THR A 141 32.53 4.82 -34.02
CA THR A 141 31.91 4.13 -35.17
C THR A 141 32.83 4.30 -36.40
N VAL A 142 33.66 3.28 -36.61
CA VAL A 142 34.13 2.83 -37.93
C VAL A 142 33.16 1.75 -38.40
#